data_AF-A0A1E3Q9R7-F1
#
_entry.id   AF-A0A1E3Q9R7-F1
#
_cell.length_a   1.000
_cell.length_b   1.000
_cell.length_c   1.000
_cell.angle_alpha   90.00
_cell.angle_beta   90.00
_cell.angle_gamma   90.00
#
_symmetry.space_group_name_H-M   'P 1'
#
loop_
_entity.id
_entity.type
_entity.pdbx_description
1 polymer ?
#
loop_
_entity_poly.entity_id
_entity_poly.type
_entity_poly.pdbx_seq_one_letter_code
_entity_poly.pdbx_strand_id
1 'polypeptide(L)'
;MDDPAEIRLVVCNTRKLFAIHNLFYQGAYKEVLEQSLAGYSDSAITQARVYHYRAQIALGSPEQVVAELDDTEGNAALAAVKALALYKAGETESSLELVGELLETSSDDATVQVLGAIVLYLVGNVEDALSLLSKHEGNLAAVALIVQIRLVQNKLDLASKEVQLAKKWGQDNLLVNLSEAWVDLHLGGEKYQEAFYIYEELAQTPSTSNARTFVGQAIADIQLGRLEEAEDAINSALERDSTSPDVLVNAIILYILLGRDYSQSLEALQSVDAENPFLTDLEEKSTLFDTCAAEYASLIVE
;
A
#
# COMPACT_ATOMS: atom_id res chain seq x y z
N MET A 1 -15.56 27.54 26.66
CA MET A 1 -15.35 28.76 25.85
C MET A 1 -13.89 28.66 25.47
N ASP A 2 -13.64 28.03 24.32
CA ASP A 2 -12.34 27.39 24.05
C ASP A 2 -11.26 28.43 23.79
N ASP A 3 -10.06 28.21 24.33
CA ASP A 3 -8.93 29.13 24.22
C ASP A 3 -8.51 29.25 22.73
N PRO A 4 -8.46 30.47 22.16
CA PRO A 4 -7.99 30.68 20.79
C PRO A 4 -6.61 30.08 20.50
N ALA A 5 -5.73 29.93 21.50
CA ALA A 5 -4.45 29.26 21.34
C ALA A 5 -4.59 27.75 21.19
N GLU A 6 -5.50 27.13 21.93
CA GLU A 6 -5.81 25.70 21.86
C GLU A 6 -6.46 25.34 20.51
N ILE A 7 -7.39 26.17 20.03
CA ILE A 7 -7.99 26.02 18.69
C ILE A 7 -6.91 26.08 17.60
N ARG A 8 -5.98 27.04 17.70
CA ARG A 8 -4.88 27.18 16.73
C ARG A 8 -3.94 25.98 16.75
N LEU A 9 -3.64 25.44 17.93
CA LEU A 9 -2.79 24.26 18.08
C LEU A 9 -3.46 23.02 17.48
N VAL A 10 -4.75 22.83 17.74
CA VAL A 10 -5.53 21.71 17.15
C VAL A 10 -5.56 21.82 15.63
N VAL A 11 -5.88 22.99 15.07
CA VAL A 11 -5.90 23.20 13.61
C VAL A 11 -4.51 22.96 12.99
N CYS A 12 -3.45 23.39 13.67
CA CYS A 12 -2.07 23.16 13.22
C CYS A 12 -1.73 21.65 13.22
N ASN A 13 -2.05 20.93 14.29
CA ASN A 13 -1.81 19.49 14.39
C ASN A 13 -2.60 18.71 13.34
N THR A 14 -3.87 19.03 13.13
CA THR A 14 -4.71 18.39 12.10
C THR A 14 -4.11 18.57 10.71
N ARG A 15 -3.63 19.77 10.37
CA ARG A 15 -3.02 20.04 9.07
C ARG A 15 -1.70 19.26 8.89
N LYS A 16 -0.85 19.23 9.90
CA LYS A 16 0.43 18.51 9.85
C LYS A 16 0.22 17.00 9.73
N LEU A 17 -0.70 16.43 10.51
CA LEU A 17 -1.06 15.00 10.43
C LEU A 17 -1.67 14.64 9.08
N PHE A 18 -2.53 15.49 8.53
CA PHE A 18 -3.09 15.30 7.20
C PHE A 18 -2.00 15.25 6.11
N ALA A 19 -0.98 16.12 6.19
CA ALA A 19 0.15 16.09 5.27
C ALA A 19 0.94 14.78 5.36
N ILE A 20 1.31 14.34 6.58
CA ILE A 20 1.99 13.06 6.80
C ILE A 20 1.16 11.88 6.27
N HIS A 21 -0.14 11.88 6.54
CA HIS A 21 -1.06 10.84 6.10
C HIS A 21 -1.06 10.73 4.56
N ASN A 22 -1.18 11.86 3.86
CA ASN A 22 -1.18 11.88 2.40
C ASN A 22 0.15 11.38 1.82
N LEU A 23 1.28 11.90 2.32
CA LEU A 23 2.61 11.44 1.89
C LEU A 23 2.79 9.93 2.10
N PHE A 24 2.32 9.41 3.23
CA PHE A 24 2.45 8.00 3.55
C PHE A 24 1.68 7.10 2.56
N TYR A 25 0.40 7.37 2.31
CA TYR A 25 -0.40 6.52 1.41
C TYR A 25 -0.05 6.67 -0.06
N GLN A 26 0.65 7.75 -0.39
CA GLN A 26 1.26 7.97 -1.70
C GLN A 26 2.59 7.23 -1.89
N GLY A 27 3.16 6.66 -0.82
CA GLY A 27 4.47 6.00 -0.88
C GLY A 27 5.66 6.96 -0.82
N ALA A 28 5.45 8.26 -0.52
CA ALA A 28 6.51 9.24 -0.32
C ALA A 28 7.18 9.07 1.06
N TYR A 29 7.68 7.87 1.36
CA TYR A 29 8.16 7.49 2.70
C TYR A 29 9.37 8.32 3.16
N LYS A 30 10.26 8.71 2.25
CA LYS A 30 11.40 9.59 2.58
C LYS A 30 10.91 10.97 3.06
N GLU A 31 9.95 11.55 2.35
CA GLU A 31 9.35 12.84 2.71
C GLU A 31 8.56 12.78 4.02
N VAL A 32 7.96 11.63 4.36
CA VAL A 32 7.37 11.40 5.69
C VAL A 32 8.42 11.57 6.78
N LEU A 33 9.61 10.97 6.61
CA LEU A 33 10.68 11.05 7.62
C LEU A 33 11.29 12.45 7.76
N GLU A 34 11.23 13.25 6.71
CA GLU A 34 11.67 14.65 6.72
C GLU A 34 10.71 15.58 7.47
N GLN A 35 9.46 15.16 7.72
CA GLN A 35 8.50 15.96 8.48
C GLN A 35 8.94 16.11 9.94
N SER A 36 8.89 17.34 10.45
CA SER A 36 9.29 17.59 11.83
C SER A 36 8.23 17.10 12.82
N LEU A 37 8.67 16.28 13.79
CA LEU A 37 7.88 15.88 14.96
C LEU A 37 7.78 16.99 16.03
N ALA A 38 8.37 18.17 15.79
CA ALA A 38 8.31 19.28 16.73
C ALA A 38 6.95 20.01 16.70
N GLY A 39 6.48 20.38 17.88
CA GLY A 39 5.27 21.21 18.05
C GLY A 39 3.97 20.46 17.75
N TYR A 40 3.93 19.14 17.94
CA TYR A 40 2.71 18.37 18.12
C TYR A 40 2.29 18.37 19.61
N SER A 41 1.00 18.14 19.88
CA SER A 41 0.53 17.80 21.23
C SER A 41 0.89 16.35 21.58
N ASP A 42 0.84 15.98 22.85
CA ASP A 42 1.16 14.61 23.33
C ASP A 42 0.29 13.52 22.66
N SER A 43 -0.97 13.85 22.33
CA SER A 43 -1.86 12.94 21.59
C SER A 43 -1.51 12.84 20.09
N ALA A 44 -1.17 13.97 19.45
CA ALA A 44 -0.91 14.03 18.02
C ALA A 44 0.50 13.52 17.65
N ILE A 45 1.47 13.67 18.55
CA ILE A 45 2.85 13.21 18.30
C ILE A 45 2.91 11.68 18.17
N THR A 46 2.08 10.95 18.93
CA THR A 46 1.98 9.50 18.82
C THR A 46 1.56 9.08 17.41
N GLN A 47 0.52 9.72 16.86
CA GLN A 47 0.04 9.44 15.50
C GLN A 47 1.09 9.78 14.45
N ALA A 48 1.80 10.90 14.60
CA ALA A 48 2.91 11.24 13.71
C ALA A 48 4.03 10.18 13.77
N ARG A 49 4.41 9.72 14.97
CA ARG A 49 5.42 8.67 15.18
C ARG A 49 5.00 7.34 14.53
N VAL A 50 3.72 6.97 14.63
CA VAL A 50 3.18 5.77 13.95
C VAL A 50 3.50 5.81 12.45
N TYR A 51 3.24 6.93 11.77
CA TYR A 51 3.54 7.04 10.34
C TYR A 51 5.05 7.11 10.03
N HIS A 52 5.86 7.76 10.87
CA HIS A 52 7.31 7.75 10.73
C HIS A 52 7.88 6.33 10.81
N TYR A 53 7.52 5.57 11.84
CA TYR A 53 8.01 4.21 12.00
C TYR A 53 7.50 3.29 10.88
N ARG A 54 6.24 3.43 10.46
CA ARG A 54 5.72 2.69 9.28
C ARG A 54 6.49 3.03 8.01
N ALA A 55 6.88 4.29 7.81
CA ALA A 55 7.71 4.71 6.68
C ALA A 55 9.13 4.14 6.76
N GLN A 56 9.73 4.06 7.95
CA GLN A 56 11.04 3.39 8.16
C GLN A 56 10.96 1.89 7.86
N ILE A 57 9.90 1.21 8.31
CA ILE A 57 9.65 -0.20 7.97
C ILE A 57 9.55 -0.36 6.44
N ALA A 58 8.79 0.51 5.77
CA ALA A 58 8.63 0.47 4.31
C ALA A 58 9.92 0.76 3.53
N LEU A 59 10.87 1.50 4.12
CA LEU A 59 12.19 1.78 3.55
C LEU A 59 13.24 0.69 3.88
N GLY A 60 12.83 -0.41 4.53
CA GLY A 60 13.71 -1.56 4.77
C GLY A 60 14.56 -1.45 6.04
N SER A 61 14.07 -0.77 7.09
CA SER A 61 14.74 -0.71 8.40
C SER A 61 13.88 -1.23 9.56
N PRO A 62 13.25 -2.41 9.47
CA PRO A 62 12.37 -2.92 10.52
C PRO A 62 13.11 -3.21 11.84
N GLU A 63 14.35 -3.69 11.81
CA GLU A 63 15.13 -4.04 13.01
C GLU A 63 15.44 -2.80 13.86
N GLN A 64 15.74 -1.67 13.21
CA GLN A 64 15.94 -0.40 13.89
C GLN A 64 14.67 0.05 14.60
N VAL A 65 13.51 -0.12 13.96
CA VAL A 65 12.21 0.23 14.55
C VAL A 65 11.90 -0.63 15.77
N VAL A 66 12.22 -1.94 15.72
CA VAL A 66 12.07 -2.83 16.90
C VAL A 66 12.91 -2.31 18.07
N ALA A 67 14.19 -2.02 17.83
CA ALA A 67 15.10 -1.54 18.88
C ALA A 67 14.70 -0.17 19.47
N GLU A 68 14.21 0.76 18.64
CA GLU A 68 13.75 2.08 19.12
C GLU A 68 12.43 2.01 19.90
N LEU A 69 11.61 0.98 19.68
CA LEU A 69 10.32 0.80 20.32
C LEU A 69 10.38 -0.07 21.59
N ASP A 70 11.51 -0.73 21.87
CA ASP A 70 11.73 -1.49 23.12
C ASP A 70 11.54 -0.61 24.37
N ASP A 71 11.90 0.67 24.29
CA ASP A 71 11.80 1.63 25.40
C ASP A 71 10.43 2.34 25.49
N THR A 72 9.47 2.03 24.61
CA THR A 72 8.19 2.77 24.49
C THR A 72 7.01 2.11 25.20
N GLU A 73 7.27 1.49 26.36
CA GLU A 73 6.27 0.77 27.15
C GLU A 73 4.99 1.58 27.40
N GLY A 74 3.84 0.98 27.07
CA GLY A 74 2.51 1.47 27.47
C GLY A 74 1.65 2.13 26.39
N ASN A 75 2.14 2.32 25.16
CA ASN A 75 1.32 2.86 24.06
C ASN A 75 0.90 1.77 23.06
N ALA A 76 -0.40 1.44 23.03
CA ALA A 76 -0.94 0.39 22.17
C ALA A 76 -0.69 0.63 20.67
N ALA A 77 -0.74 1.89 20.21
CA ALA A 77 -0.50 2.23 18.80
C ALA A 77 0.97 2.00 18.40
N LEU A 78 1.92 2.34 19.27
CA LEU A 78 3.35 2.08 19.02
C LEU A 78 3.69 0.59 19.16
N ALA A 79 3.07 -0.11 20.10
CA ALA A 79 3.19 -1.57 20.20
C ALA A 79 2.68 -2.28 18.94
N ALA A 80 1.59 -1.80 18.33
CA ALA A 80 1.09 -2.34 17.07
C ALA A 80 2.07 -2.10 15.90
N VAL A 81 2.79 -0.97 15.91
CA VAL A 81 3.88 -0.72 14.95
C VAL A 81 5.05 -1.68 15.19
N LYS A 82 5.44 -1.90 16.45
CA LYS A 82 6.48 -2.88 16.81
C LYS A 82 6.11 -4.29 16.33
N ALA A 83 4.85 -4.70 16.49
CA ALA A 83 4.38 -5.98 15.98
C ALA A 83 4.58 -6.11 14.45
N LEU A 84 4.23 -5.06 13.69
CA LEU A 84 4.48 -5.04 12.24
C LEU A 84 5.99 -5.07 11.92
N ALA A 85 6.81 -4.36 12.69
CA ALA A 85 8.27 -4.36 12.51
C ALA A 85 8.88 -5.75 12.77
N LEU A 86 8.46 -6.43 13.85
CA LEU A 86 8.87 -7.81 14.16
C LEU A 86 8.55 -8.76 13.01
N TYR A 87 7.33 -8.69 12.46
CA TYR A 87 6.96 -9.51 11.31
C TYR A 87 7.89 -9.27 10.12
N LYS A 88 8.18 -7.99 9.81
CA LYS A 88 9.05 -7.61 8.69
C LYS A 88 10.53 -7.93 8.92
N ALA A 89 10.98 -8.03 10.17
CA ALA A 89 12.30 -8.51 10.55
C ALA A 89 12.41 -10.06 10.54
N GLY A 90 11.32 -10.78 10.23
CA GLY A 90 11.28 -12.25 10.20
C GLY A 90 10.93 -12.91 11.53
N GLU A 91 10.60 -12.13 12.57
CA GLU A 91 10.19 -12.62 13.90
C GLU A 91 8.66 -12.81 13.97
N THR A 92 8.15 -13.75 13.18
CA THR A 92 6.70 -13.97 13.04
C THR A 92 6.01 -14.41 14.34
N GLU A 93 6.63 -15.28 15.13
CA GLU A 93 6.06 -15.77 16.40
C GLU A 93 5.88 -14.62 17.41
N SER A 94 6.96 -13.86 17.68
CA SER A 94 6.94 -12.69 18.56
C SER A 94 5.92 -11.63 18.10
N SER A 95 5.80 -11.44 16.78
CA SER A 95 4.81 -10.53 16.20
C SER A 95 3.36 -10.95 16.52
N LEU A 96 3.04 -12.23 16.35
CA LEU A 96 1.70 -12.76 16.60
C LEU A 96 1.34 -12.76 18.09
N GLU A 97 2.29 -13.07 18.96
CA GLU A 97 2.10 -12.96 20.41
C GLU A 97 1.72 -11.53 20.81
N LEU A 98 2.48 -10.54 20.33
CA LEU A 98 2.21 -9.13 20.61
C LEU A 98 0.86 -8.65 20.02
N VAL A 99 0.49 -9.10 18.80
CA VAL A 99 -0.84 -8.82 18.25
C VAL A 99 -1.92 -9.44 19.14
N GLY A 100 -1.75 -10.69 19.58
CA GLY A 100 -2.67 -11.37 20.49
C GLY A 100 -2.93 -10.58 21.77
N GLU A 101 -1.85 -10.15 22.44
CA GLU A 101 -1.93 -9.30 23.64
C GLU A 101 -2.69 -7.99 23.38
N LEU A 102 -2.37 -7.29 22.29
CA LEU A 102 -3.02 -6.03 21.92
C LEU A 102 -4.50 -6.19 21.62
N LEU A 103 -4.92 -7.33 21.07
CA LEU A 103 -6.32 -7.63 20.82
C LEU A 103 -7.10 -7.93 22.10
N GLU A 104 -6.45 -8.38 23.17
CA GLU A 104 -7.07 -8.55 24.48
C GLU A 104 -7.18 -7.22 25.24
N THR A 105 -6.17 -6.35 25.14
CA THR A 105 -6.08 -5.13 25.95
C THR A 105 -6.60 -3.88 25.26
N SER A 106 -6.57 -3.81 23.92
CA SER A 106 -6.75 -2.56 23.17
C SER A 106 -7.34 -2.79 21.76
N SER A 107 -8.28 -3.72 21.61
CA SER A 107 -8.91 -4.05 20.32
C SER A 107 -9.65 -2.89 19.65
N ASP A 108 -10.00 -1.86 20.41
CA ASP A 108 -10.77 -0.71 19.96
C ASP A 108 -9.87 0.43 19.45
N ASP A 109 -8.54 0.32 19.64
CA ASP A 109 -7.60 1.29 19.10
C ASP A 109 -7.51 1.16 17.57
N ALA A 110 -7.75 2.27 16.88
CA ALA A 110 -7.79 2.33 15.42
C ALA A 110 -6.46 1.92 14.75
N THR A 111 -5.32 2.15 15.41
CA THR A 111 -4.00 1.76 14.91
C THR A 111 -3.77 0.26 15.11
N VAL A 112 -4.16 -0.27 16.28
CA VAL A 112 -4.12 -1.71 16.58
C VAL A 112 -4.98 -2.47 15.58
N GLN A 113 -6.18 -2.00 15.28
CA GLN A 113 -7.06 -2.63 14.29
C GLN A 113 -6.41 -2.73 12.92
N VAL A 114 -5.83 -1.63 12.41
CA VAL A 114 -5.22 -1.60 11.08
C VAL A 114 -3.94 -2.42 11.04
N LEU A 115 -3.00 -2.19 11.96
CA LEU A 115 -1.69 -2.86 11.92
C LEU A 115 -1.77 -4.33 12.34
N GLY A 116 -2.60 -4.65 13.34
CA GLY A 116 -2.90 -6.03 13.71
C GLY A 116 -3.54 -6.80 12.56
N ALA A 117 -4.48 -6.20 11.83
CA ALA A 117 -5.08 -6.82 10.66
C ALA A 117 -4.08 -7.00 9.50
N ILE A 118 -3.14 -6.07 9.30
CA ILE A 118 -2.06 -6.25 8.33
C ILE A 118 -1.23 -7.49 8.69
N VAL A 119 -0.80 -7.63 9.95
CA VAL A 119 -0.02 -8.79 10.39
C VAL A 119 -0.82 -10.09 10.22
N LEU A 120 -2.08 -10.12 10.67
CA LEU A 120 -2.97 -11.28 10.51
C LEU A 120 -3.14 -11.67 9.03
N TYR A 121 -3.35 -10.69 8.15
CA TYR A 121 -3.45 -10.91 6.70
C TYR A 121 -2.15 -11.48 6.13
N LEU A 122 -0.99 -10.93 6.50
CA LEU A 122 0.31 -11.37 5.99
C LEU A 122 0.65 -12.80 6.40
N VAL A 123 0.22 -13.25 7.58
CA VAL A 123 0.35 -14.65 8.05
C VAL A 123 -0.70 -15.58 7.41
N GLY A 124 -1.65 -15.04 6.65
CA GLY A 124 -2.70 -15.80 5.96
C GLY A 124 -3.99 -15.98 6.76
N ASN A 125 -4.11 -15.36 7.94
CA ASN A 125 -5.33 -15.38 8.74
C ASN A 125 -6.32 -14.28 8.32
N VAL A 126 -6.84 -14.43 7.10
CA VAL A 126 -7.62 -13.38 6.42
C VAL A 126 -8.98 -13.11 7.10
N GLU A 127 -9.65 -14.14 7.63
CA GLU A 127 -10.96 -13.97 8.26
C GLU A 127 -10.86 -13.20 9.57
N ASP A 128 -9.85 -13.46 10.41
CA ASP A 128 -9.62 -12.71 11.64
C ASP A 128 -9.21 -11.26 11.34
N ALA A 129 -8.40 -11.03 10.30
CA ALA A 129 -8.06 -9.69 9.83
C ALA A 129 -9.32 -8.89 9.45
N LEU A 130 -10.22 -9.47 8.64
CA LEU A 130 -11.49 -8.84 8.27
C LEU A 130 -12.42 -8.64 9.47
N SER A 131 -12.48 -9.61 10.39
CA SER A 131 -13.28 -9.47 11.61
C SER A 131 -12.77 -8.34 12.50
N LEU A 132 -11.46 -8.15 12.60
CA LEU A 132 -10.86 -7.04 13.35
C LEU A 132 -11.17 -5.69 12.69
N LEU A 133 -10.97 -5.59 11.38
CA LEU A 133 -11.24 -4.37 10.63
C LEU A 133 -12.71 -3.98 10.66
N SER A 134 -13.63 -4.94 10.68
CA SER A 134 -15.08 -4.66 10.73
C SER A 134 -15.53 -3.88 11.97
N LYS A 135 -14.69 -3.83 13.02
CA LYS A 135 -14.93 -3.07 14.25
C LYS A 135 -14.54 -1.59 14.14
N HIS A 136 -14.05 -1.14 12.99
CA HIS A 136 -13.60 0.24 12.85
C HIS A 136 -14.73 1.26 13.07
N GLU A 137 -14.41 2.40 13.69
CA GLU A 137 -15.34 3.51 13.85
C GLU A 137 -14.92 4.69 12.97
N GLY A 138 -15.29 4.66 11.68
CA GLY A 138 -14.97 5.73 10.73
C GLY A 138 -13.49 5.83 10.34
N ASN A 139 -12.72 4.74 10.45
CA ASN A 139 -11.31 4.71 10.03
C ASN A 139 -11.18 4.35 8.53
N LEU A 140 -10.84 5.34 7.71
CA LEU A 140 -10.66 5.14 6.26
C LEU A 140 -9.49 4.23 5.89
N ALA A 141 -8.46 4.11 6.73
CA ALA A 141 -7.38 3.15 6.51
C ALA A 141 -7.86 1.71 6.67
N ALA A 142 -8.76 1.46 7.63
CA ALA A 142 -9.38 0.16 7.80
C ALA A 142 -10.30 -0.18 6.62
N VAL A 143 -11.11 0.77 6.17
CA VAL A 143 -11.93 0.65 4.95
C VAL A 143 -11.08 0.29 3.74
N ALA A 144 -10.01 1.06 3.47
CA ALA A 144 -9.14 0.82 2.33
C ALA A 144 -8.49 -0.59 2.39
N LEU A 145 -8.10 -1.05 3.58
CA LEU A 145 -7.55 -2.39 3.77
C LEU A 145 -8.62 -3.49 3.56
N ILE A 146 -9.86 -3.29 4.03
CA ILE A 146 -10.98 -4.20 3.74
C ILE A 146 -11.17 -4.31 2.22
N VAL A 147 -11.18 -3.18 1.51
CA VAL A 147 -11.32 -3.15 0.04
C VAL A 147 -10.20 -3.96 -0.61
N GLN A 148 -8.93 -3.72 -0.26
CA GLN A 148 -7.80 -4.47 -0.81
C GLN A 148 -7.92 -5.98 -0.56
N ILE A 149 -8.24 -6.40 0.67
CA ILE A 149 -8.41 -7.82 1.00
C ILE A 149 -9.56 -8.44 0.18
N ARG A 150 -10.68 -7.73 0.02
CA ARG A 150 -11.83 -8.20 -0.77
C ARG A 150 -11.48 -8.33 -2.26
N LEU A 151 -10.70 -7.41 -2.81
CA LEU A 151 -10.22 -7.47 -4.19
C LEU A 151 -9.33 -8.69 -4.42
N VAL A 152 -8.38 -8.95 -3.51
CA VAL A 152 -7.52 -10.16 -3.57
C VAL A 152 -8.36 -11.44 -3.45
N GLN A 153 -9.42 -11.45 -2.65
CA GLN A 153 -10.38 -12.56 -2.57
C GLN A 153 -11.30 -12.68 -3.80
N ASN A 154 -11.17 -11.83 -4.82
CA ASN A 154 -12.08 -11.71 -5.96
C ASN A 154 -13.56 -11.45 -5.55
N LYS A 155 -13.80 -10.86 -4.38
CA LYS A 155 -15.14 -10.50 -3.88
C LYS A 155 -15.47 -9.06 -4.25
N LEU A 156 -15.59 -8.83 -5.56
CA LEU A 156 -15.68 -7.50 -6.15
C LEU A 156 -16.96 -6.74 -5.72
N ASP A 157 -18.07 -7.46 -5.57
CA ASP A 157 -19.35 -6.92 -5.09
C ASP A 157 -19.23 -6.33 -3.67
N LEU A 158 -18.53 -7.04 -2.77
CA LEU A 158 -18.30 -6.59 -1.40
C LEU A 158 -17.33 -5.39 -1.37
N ALA A 159 -16.28 -5.41 -2.19
CA ALA A 159 -15.35 -4.29 -2.33
C ALA A 159 -16.06 -3.02 -2.81
N SER A 160 -16.88 -3.12 -3.87
CA SER A 160 -17.67 -1.99 -4.36
C SER A 160 -18.63 -1.46 -3.30
N LYS A 161 -19.31 -2.35 -2.57
CA LYS A 161 -20.23 -1.93 -1.49
C LYS A 161 -19.50 -1.14 -0.40
N GLU A 162 -18.31 -1.58 -0.01
CA GLU A 162 -17.50 -0.92 1.01
C GLU A 162 -17.11 0.50 0.59
N VAL A 163 -16.63 0.68 -0.65
CA VAL A 163 -16.31 1.99 -1.23
C VAL A 163 -17.55 2.90 -1.25
N GLN A 164 -18.70 2.39 -1.70
CA GLN A 164 -19.94 3.18 -1.75
C GLN A 164 -20.43 3.63 -0.35
N LEU A 165 -20.17 2.84 0.69
CA LEU A 165 -20.46 3.23 2.06
C LEU A 165 -19.50 4.32 2.55
N ALA A 166 -18.20 4.18 2.25
CA ALA A 166 -17.18 5.16 2.60
C ALA A 166 -17.40 6.52 1.94
N LYS A 167 -17.81 6.54 0.66
CA LYS A 167 -18.12 7.77 -0.08
C LYS A 167 -19.19 8.64 0.57
N LYS A 168 -20.10 8.08 1.39
CA LYS A 168 -21.14 8.86 2.07
C LYS A 168 -20.59 9.85 3.10
N TRP A 169 -19.36 9.65 3.58
CA TRP A 169 -18.78 10.45 4.66
C TRP A 169 -17.29 10.82 4.43
N GLY A 170 -16.62 10.23 3.44
CA GLY A 170 -15.21 10.47 3.13
C GLY A 170 -14.91 10.74 1.66
N GLN A 171 -15.87 11.27 0.87
CA GLN A 171 -15.75 11.41 -0.59
C GLN A 171 -14.49 12.15 -1.06
N ASP A 172 -14.03 13.17 -0.33
CA ASP A 172 -12.85 13.96 -0.72
C ASP A 172 -11.53 13.39 -0.15
N ASN A 173 -11.58 12.22 0.50
CA ASN A 173 -10.40 11.62 1.11
C ASN A 173 -9.62 10.79 0.10
N LEU A 174 -8.29 10.97 0.09
CA LEU A 174 -7.36 10.23 -0.76
C LEU A 174 -7.57 8.72 -0.73
N LEU A 175 -7.79 8.12 0.45
CA LEU A 175 -7.99 6.67 0.57
C LEU A 175 -9.28 6.18 -0.07
N VAL A 176 -10.33 6.99 -0.06
CA VAL A 176 -11.60 6.68 -0.74
C VAL A 176 -11.40 6.74 -2.25
N ASN A 177 -10.74 7.80 -2.74
CA ASN A 177 -10.41 7.94 -4.16
C ASN A 177 -9.55 6.78 -4.67
N LEU A 178 -8.49 6.42 -3.92
CA LEU A 178 -7.65 5.27 -4.27
C LEU A 178 -8.43 3.95 -4.23
N SER A 179 -9.28 3.75 -3.22
CA SER A 179 -10.10 2.53 -3.11
C SER A 179 -11.11 2.42 -4.25
N GLU A 180 -11.70 3.55 -4.68
CA GLU A 180 -12.58 3.62 -5.85
C GLU A 180 -11.82 3.26 -7.13
N ALA A 181 -10.66 3.87 -7.37
CA ALA A 181 -9.83 3.56 -8.53
C ALA A 181 -9.42 2.08 -8.58
N TRP A 182 -9.06 1.47 -7.44
CA TRP A 182 -8.75 0.04 -7.39
C TRP A 182 -9.95 -0.83 -7.77
N VAL A 183 -11.14 -0.53 -7.24
CA VAL A 183 -12.37 -1.26 -7.59
C VAL A 183 -12.71 -1.08 -9.06
N ASP A 184 -12.62 0.13 -9.58
CA ASP A 184 -12.93 0.45 -10.97
C ASP A 184 -11.98 -0.26 -11.96
N LEU A 185 -10.68 -0.35 -11.63
CA LEU A 185 -9.71 -1.16 -12.39
C LEU A 185 -10.04 -2.66 -12.38
N HIS A 186 -10.69 -3.18 -11.34
CA HIS A 186 -11.10 -4.60 -11.32
C HIS A 186 -12.46 -4.84 -12.00
N LEU A 187 -13.35 -3.84 -12.03
CA LEU A 187 -14.64 -3.93 -12.73
C LEU A 187 -14.47 -3.90 -14.25
N GLY A 188 -13.56 -3.05 -14.73
CA GLY A 188 -13.23 -2.89 -16.14
C GLY A 188 -14.34 -2.31 -17.01
N GLY A 189 -14.13 -2.38 -18.33
CA GLY A 189 -15.02 -1.74 -19.31
C GLY A 189 -14.98 -0.22 -19.19
N GLU A 190 -16.14 0.42 -19.06
CA GLU A 190 -16.24 1.88 -18.89
C GLU A 190 -15.57 2.36 -17.59
N LYS A 191 -15.41 1.48 -16.59
CA LYS A 191 -14.78 1.82 -15.30
C LYS A 191 -13.29 2.11 -15.40
N TYR A 192 -12.59 1.60 -16.41
CA TYR A 192 -11.19 1.98 -16.63
C TYR A 192 -11.01 3.48 -16.85
N GLN A 193 -11.97 4.13 -17.51
CA GLN A 193 -11.93 5.56 -17.74
C GLN A 193 -12.19 6.36 -16.46
N GLU A 194 -13.05 5.86 -15.56
CA GLU A 194 -13.29 6.46 -14.25
C GLU A 194 -12.03 6.36 -13.36
N ALA A 195 -11.40 5.19 -13.31
CA ALA A 195 -10.13 5.00 -12.61
C ALA A 195 -9.01 5.90 -13.16
N PHE A 196 -8.92 6.03 -14.49
CA PHE A 196 -7.97 6.93 -15.14
C PHE A 196 -8.13 8.37 -14.64
N TYR A 197 -9.35 8.91 -14.59
CA TYR A 197 -9.57 10.29 -14.16
C TYR A 197 -9.17 10.52 -12.70
N ILE A 198 -9.37 9.53 -11.83
CA ILE A 198 -8.91 9.61 -10.45
C ILE A 198 -7.38 9.72 -10.41
N TYR A 199 -6.67 8.84 -11.13
CA TYR A 199 -5.21 8.89 -11.16
C TYR A 199 -4.65 10.14 -11.87
N GLU A 200 -5.32 10.62 -12.92
CA GLU A 200 -4.96 11.86 -13.62
C GLU A 200 -5.07 13.08 -12.68
N GLU A 201 -6.16 13.18 -11.91
CA GLU A 201 -6.33 14.25 -10.92
C GLU A 201 -5.24 14.21 -9.85
N LEU A 202 -4.92 13.01 -9.35
CA LEU A 202 -3.85 12.80 -8.39
C LEU A 202 -2.47 13.16 -8.99
N ALA A 203 -2.24 12.85 -10.27
CA ALA A 203 -0.97 13.11 -10.95
C ALA A 203 -0.74 14.61 -11.20
N GLN A 204 -1.82 15.35 -11.50
CA GLN A 204 -1.80 16.80 -11.74
C GLN A 204 -1.66 17.62 -10.44
N THR A 205 -2.06 17.04 -9.30
CA THR A 205 -2.00 17.70 -8.01
C THR A 205 -0.60 17.54 -7.38
N PRO A 206 0.16 18.63 -7.12
CA PRO A 206 1.57 18.54 -6.68
C PRO A 206 1.77 17.72 -5.41
N SER A 207 0.83 17.77 -4.47
CA SER A 207 0.90 17.03 -3.20
C SER A 207 0.53 15.55 -3.32
N THR A 208 0.14 15.08 -4.50
CA THR A 208 -0.25 13.68 -4.80
C THR A 208 0.48 13.12 -6.02
N SER A 209 1.36 13.90 -6.65
CA SER A 209 2.10 13.54 -7.86
C SER A 209 3.39 12.78 -7.51
N ASN A 210 3.30 11.46 -7.41
CA ASN A 210 4.41 10.56 -7.05
C ASN A 210 4.45 9.36 -8.02
N ALA A 211 5.50 8.52 -7.90
CA ALA A 211 5.70 7.36 -8.76
C ALA A 211 4.51 6.39 -8.78
N ARG A 212 3.88 6.10 -7.63
CA ARG A 212 2.71 5.19 -7.56
C ARG A 212 1.49 5.76 -8.26
N THR A 213 1.27 7.06 -8.18
CA THR A 213 0.17 7.72 -8.90
C THR A 213 0.32 7.56 -10.40
N PHE A 214 1.54 7.75 -10.93
CA PHE A 214 1.83 7.53 -12.35
C PHE A 214 1.75 6.06 -12.75
N VAL A 215 2.12 5.12 -11.88
CA VAL A 215 1.88 3.68 -12.11
C VAL A 215 0.39 3.38 -12.22
N GLY A 216 -0.44 3.91 -11.31
CA GLY A 216 -1.90 3.76 -11.40
C GLY A 216 -2.50 4.33 -12.68
N GLN A 217 -2.02 5.50 -13.10
CA GLN A 217 -2.38 6.10 -14.38
C GLN A 217 -1.99 5.21 -15.57
N ALA A 218 -0.74 4.74 -15.60
CA ALA A 218 -0.24 3.85 -16.65
C ALA A 218 -1.04 2.55 -16.74
N ILE A 219 -1.40 1.95 -15.60
CA ILE A 219 -2.24 0.75 -15.56
C ILE A 219 -3.61 1.04 -16.18
N ALA A 220 -4.24 2.16 -15.84
CA ALA A 220 -5.52 2.54 -16.44
C ALA A 220 -5.41 2.76 -17.96
N ASP A 221 -4.36 3.42 -18.43
CA ASP A 221 -4.11 3.61 -19.86
C ASP A 221 -3.83 2.29 -20.60
N ILE A 222 -3.07 1.37 -20.01
CA ILE A 222 -2.86 0.02 -20.55
C ILE A 222 -4.21 -0.70 -20.72
N GLN A 223 -5.09 -0.65 -19.72
CA GLN A 223 -6.42 -1.28 -19.79
C GLN A 223 -7.33 -0.62 -20.82
N LEU A 224 -7.13 0.67 -21.11
CA LEU A 224 -7.83 1.42 -22.17
C LEU A 224 -7.20 1.21 -23.57
N GLY A 225 -6.09 0.48 -23.66
CA GLY A 225 -5.35 0.27 -24.91
C GLY A 225 -4.52 1.47 -25.38
N ARG A 226 -4.30 2.45 -24.50
CA ARG A 226 -3.55 3.70 -24.73
C ARG A 226 -2.07 3.51 -24.39
N LEU A 227 -1.40 2.65 -25.15
CA LEU A 227 -0.05 2.22 -24.79
C LEU A 227 1.01 3.33 -24.90
N GLU A 228 0.81 4.33 -25.77
CA GLU A 228 1.72 5.48 -25.89
C GLU A 228 1.60 6.39 -24.67
N GLU A 229 0.38 6.69 -24.23
CA GLU A 229 0.12 7.48 -23.03
C GLU A 229 0.58 6.75 -21.75
N ALA A 230 0.39 5.43 -21.70
CA ALA A 230 0.93 4.61 -20.62
C ALA A 230 2.45 4.70 -20.53
N GLU A 231 3.14 4.84 -21.67
CA GLU A 231 4.59 4.99 -21.72
C GLU A 231 5.04 6.32 -21.10
N ASP A 232 4.37 7.42 -21.44
CA ASP A 232 4.65 8.72 -20.83
C ASP A 232 4.45 8.69 -19.31
N ALA A 233 3.41 8.00 -18.84
CA ALA A 233 3.16 7.81 -17.41
C ALA A 233 4.24 6.95 -16.74
N ILE A 234 4.66 5.82 -17.33
CA ILE A 234 5.74 4.99 -16.79
C ILE A 234 7.07 5.75 -16.76
N ASN A 235 7.40 6.52 -17.80
CA ASN A 235 8.60 7.34 -17.82
C ASN A 235 8.56 8.40 -16.69
N SER A 236 7.40 9.02 -16.47
CA SER A 236 7.19 9.97 -15.36
C SER A 236 7.35 9.30 -13.98
N ALA A 237 6.99 8.01 -13.85
CA ALA A 237 7.19 7.22 -12.65
C ALA A 237 8.68 6.88 -12.43
N LEU A 238 9.39 6.46 -13.48
CA LEU A 238 10.83 6.15 -13.45
C LEU A 238 11.69 7.37 -13.10
N GLU A 239 11.33 8.55 -13.58
CA GLU A 239 12.02 9.80 -13.21
C GLU A 239 11.93 10.12 -11.72
N ARG A 240 10.85 9.67 -11.06
CA ARG A 240 10.60 9.91 -9.63
C ARG A 240 11.19 8.83 -8.75
N ASP A 241 11.03 7.56 -9.14
CA ASP A 241 11.57 6.42 -8.42
C ASP A 241 11.91 5.28 -9.38
N SER A 242 13.12 5.32 -9.92
CA SER A 242 13.67 4.28 -10.79
C SER A 242 14.03 2.99 -10.05
N THR A 243 13.97 3.00 -8.71
CA THR A 243 14.28 1.87 -7.85
C THR A 243 13.04 1.18 -7.29
N SER A 244 11.84 1.66 -7.62
CA SER A 244 10.61 1.04 -7.14
C SER A 244 10.33 -0.28 -7.89
N PRO A 245 10.20 -1.43 -7.19
CA PRO A 245 9.82 -2.69 -7.83
C PRO A 245 8.49 -2.59 -8.58
N ASP A 246 7.51 -1.86 -8.03
CA ASP A 246 6.20 -1.65 -8.67
C ASP A 246 6.34 -0.93 -10.02
N VAL A 247 7.20 0.09 -10.09
CA VAL A 247 7.45 0.84 -11.34
C VAL A 247 8.15 -0.06 -12.36
N LEU A 248 9.17 -0.81 -11.93
CA LEU A 248 9.94 -1.69 -12.81
C LEU A 248 9.09 -2.82 -13.39
N VAL A 249 8.24 -3.47 -12.58
CA VAL A 249 7.31 -4.51 -13.06
C VAL A 249 6.35 -3.95 -14.11
N ASN A 250 5.75 -2.79 -13.86
CA ASN A 250 4.81 -2.19 -14.82
C ASN A 250 5.52 -1.69 -16.10
N ALA A 251 6.78 -1.23 -16.00
CA ALA A 251 7.59 -0.91 -17.16
C ALA A 251 7.87 -2.16 -18.03
N ILE A 252 8.24 -3.28 -17.42
CA ILE A 252 8.45 -4.56 -18.13
C ILE A 252 7.18 -4.96 -18.88
N ILE A 253 6.02 -4.95 -18.21
CA ILE A 253 4.73 -5.30 -18.82
C ILE A 253 4.44 -4.40 -20.01
N LEU A 254 4.59 -3.09 -19.86
CA LEU A 254 4.33 -2.15 -20.94
C LEU A 254 5.27 -2.35 -22.14
N TYR A 255 6.56 -2.55 -21.89
CA TYR A 255 7.54 -2.78 -22.96
C TYR A 255 7.28 -4.09 -23.70
N ILE A 256 6.83 -5.14 -23.01
CA ILE A 256 6.35 -6.37 -23.66
C ILE A 256 5.17 -6.07 -24.59
N LEU A 257 4.17 -5.31 -24.13
CA LEU A 257 2.99 -4.96 -24.93
C LEU A 257 3.34 -4.11 -26.15
N LEU A 258 4.34 -3.22 -26.03
CA LEU A 258 4.85 -2.40 -27.13
C LEU A 258 5.83 -3.15 -28.06
N GLY A 259 6.23 -4.39 -27.72
CA GLY A 259 7.24 -5.15 -28.46
C GLY A 259 8.64 -4.53 -28.39
N ARG A 260 8.98 -3.88 -27.27
CA ARG A 260 10.27 -3.23 -27.01
C ARG A 260 11.15 -4.08 -26.10
N ASP A 261 12.43 -3.72 -26.06
CA ASP A 261 13.37 -4.34 -25.11
C ASP A 261 13.02 -3.93 -23.67
N TYR A 262 12.96 -4.92 -22.79
CA TYR A 262 12.67 -4.76 -21.36
C TYR A 262 13.82 -5.27 -20.47
N SER A 263 14.93 -5.70 -21.08
CA SER A 263 16.06 -6.34 -20.38
C SER A 263 16.61 -5.45 -19.27
N GLN A 264 16.75 -4.14 -19.53
CA GLN A 264 17.24 -3.19 -18.53
C GLN A 264 16.34 -3.10 -17.29
N SER A 265 15.02 -3.05 -17.47
CA SER A 265 14.06 -3.00 -16.35
C SER A 265 14.03 -4.31 -15.58
N LEU A 266 14.20 -5.45 -16.27
CA LEU A 266 14.28 -6.76 -15.65
C LEU A 266 15.55 -6.91 -14.79
N GLU A 267 16.71 -6.55 -15.33
CA GLU A 267 17.98 -6.55 -14.58
C GLU A 267 17.91 -5.62 -13.36
N ALA A 268 17.30 -4.43 -13.52
CA ALA A 268 17.08 -3.51 -12.41
C ALA A 268 16.18 -4.14 -11.33
N LEU A 269 15.07 -4.78 -11.71
CA LEU A 269 14.17 -5.45 -10.76
C LEU A 269 14.90 -6.55 -9.99
N GLN A 270 15.65 -7.41 -10.68
CA GLN A 270 16.46 -8.46 -10.05
C GLN A 270 17.49 -7.90 -9.06
N SER A 271 18.05 -6.71 -9.34
CA SER A 271 19.03 -6.08 -8.46
C SER A 271 18.41 -5.46 -7.20
N VAL A 272 17.18 -4.96 -7.29
CA VAL A 272 16.48 -4.28 -6.19
C VAL A 272 15.71 -5.27 -5.32
N ASP A 273 15.03 -6.23 -5.94
CA ASP A 273 14.13 -7.17 -5.27
C ASP A 273 14.17 -8.52 -6.00
N ALA A 274 15.19 -9.32 -5.67
CA ALA A 274 15.41 -10.62 -6.30
C ALA A 274 14.31 -11.65 -5.99
N GLU A 275 13.59 -11.48 -4.89
CA GLU A 275 12.49 -12.35 -4.46
C GLU A 275 11.11 -11.79 -4.85
N ASN A 276 11.07 -10.82 -5.78
CA ASN A 276 9.83 -10.21 -6.20
C ASN A 276 8.83 -11.28 -6.71
N PRO A 277 7.55 -11.23 -6.32
CA PRO A 277 6.54 -12.20 -6.76
C PRO A 277 6.41 -12.32 -8.28
N PHE A 278 6.65 -11.23 -9.03
CA PHE A 278 6.65 -11.25 -10.50
C PHE A 278 7.77 -12.12 -11.07
N LEU A 279 8.99 -12.03 -10.50
CA LEU A 279 10.12 -12.84 -10.94
C LEU A 279 9.91 -14.32 -10.61
N THR A 280 9.37 -14.59 -9.42
CA THR A 280 9.04 -15.95 -8.99
C THR A 280 7.98 -16.58 -9.90
N ASP A 281 6.88 -15.87 -10.17
CA ASP A 281 5.83 -16.36 -11.07
C ASP A 281 6.37 -16.58 -12.49
N LEU A 282 7.23 -15.69 -12.99
CA LEU A 282 7.85 -15.83 -14.30
C LEU A 282 8.71 -17.10 -14.41
N GLU A 283 9.53 -17.38 -13.40
CA GLU A 283 10.36 -18.60 -13.34
C GLU A 283 9.49 -19.87 -13.25
N GLU A 284 8.43 -19.85 -12.43
CA GLU A 284 7.46 -20.93 -12.33
C GLU A 284 6.78 -21.20 -13.68
N LYS A 285 6.32 -20.16 -14.38
CA LYS A 285 5.69 -20.32 -15.71
C LYS A 285 6.69 -20.81 -16.76
N SER A 286 7.94 -20.36 -16.72
CA SER A 286 8.99 -20.86 -17.62
C SER A 286 9.22 -22.35 -17.40
N THR A 287 9.35 -22.78 -16.14
CA THR A 287 9.54 -24.18 -15.78
C THR A 287 8.34 -25.04 -16.19
N LEU A 288 7.12 -24.52 -16.01
CA LEU A 288 5.90 -25.19 -16.43
C LEU A 288 5.84 -25.36 -17.96
N PHE A 289 6.24 -24.34 -18.71
CA PHE A 289 6.31 -24.41 -20.17
C PHE A 289 7.28 -25.50 -20.62
N ASP A 290 8.50 -25.53 -20.07
CA ASP A 290 9.52 -26.53 -20.41
C ASP A 290 9.06 -27.95 -20.06
N THR A 291 8.38 -28.11 -18.92
CA THR A 291 7.80 -29.39 -18.49
C THR A 291 6.75 -29.88 -19.50
N CYS A 292 5.79 -29.02 -19.86
CA CYS A 292 4.78 -29.31 -20.87
C CYS A 292 5.41 -29.64 -22.23
N ALA A 293 6.39 -28.84 -22.67
CA ALA A 293 7.07 -29.04 -23.95
C ALA A 293 7.79 -30.40 -24.00
N ALA A 294 8.44 -30.82 -22.91
CA ALA A 294 9.10 -32.12 -22.81
C ALA A 294 8.10 -33.29 -22.90
N GLU A 295 6.93 -33.18 -22.27
CA GLU A 295 5.86 -34.17 -22.38
C GLU A 295 5.41 -34.35 -23.83
N TYR A 296 5.15 -33.26 -24.55
CA TYR A 296 4.75 -33.33 -25.96
C TYR A 296 5.88 -33.81 -26.88
N ALA A 297 7.13 -33.43 -26.62
CA ALA A 297 8.28 -33.92 -27.39
C ALA A 297 8.44 -35.45 -27.26
N SER A 298 8.13 -36.01 -26.09
CA SER A 298 8.18 -37.46 -25.86
C SER A 298 7.08 -38.25 -26.59
N LEU A 299 6.02 -37.58 -27.04
CA LEU A 299 4.94 -38.16 -27.86
C LEU A 299 5.24 -38.13 -29.37
N ILE A 300 6.28 -37.40 -29.80
CA ILE A 300 6.71 -37.27 -31.21
C ILE A 300 7.72 -38.38 -31.58
N VAL A 301 7.87 -39.43 -30.75
CA VAL A 301 8.71 -40.57 -31.09
C VAL A 301 8.08 -41.36 -32.27
N GLU A 302 8.82 -41.39 -33.39
CA GLU A 302 8.51 -42.08 -34.66
C GLU A 302 8.07 -43.54 -34.53
#